data_AF-A0A6B3EEY0-F1
#
_entry.id   AF-A0A6B3EEY0-F1
#
_cell.length_a   1.000
_cell.length_b   1.000
_cell.length_c   1.000
_cell.angle_alpha   90.00
_cell.angle_beta   90.00
_cell.angle_gamma   90.00
#
_symmetry.space_group_name_H-M   'P 1'
#
loop_
_entity.id
_entity.type
_entity.pdbx_description
1 polymer ?
#
loop_
_entity_poly.entity_id
_entity_poly.type
_entity_poly.pdbx_seq_one_letter_code
_entity_poly.pdbx_strand_id
1 'polypeptide(L)'
;RRRRASGGPAEQTFATLIGLELRPRRLRDASRLWASLADARGVDGRDGLWAHPDMLPTAQDLDDPDGFVHREQLDFSELDKMLGEAASGKGPDL
;
A
#
# COMPACT_ATOMS: atom_id res chain seq x y z
N ARG A 1 -0.38 37.99 2.83
CA ARG A 1 0.72 37.06 3.22
C ARG A 1 0.15 35.64 3.29
N ARG A 2 0.18 34.86 2.20
CA ARG A 2 -0.39 33.49 2.18
C ARG A 2 0.62 32.51 2.77
N ARG A 3 0.35 31.99 3.97
CA ARG A 3 1.04 30.84 4.57
C ARG A 3 0.82 29.63 3.65
N ARG A 4 1.80 29.31 2.82
CA ARG A 4 1.90 28.04 2.08
C ARG A 4 3.14 27.29 2.53
N ALA A 5 3.21 26.99 3.83
CA ALA A 5 4.38 26.32 4.42
C ALA A 5 4.05 25.24 5.46
N SER A 6 2.79 25.06 5.83
CA SER A 6 2.35 23.98 6.71
C SER A 6 1.08 23.39 6.09
N GLY A 7 0.92 22.08 6.18
CA GLY A 7 -0.21 21.36 5.60
C GLY A 7 -1.57 21.99 5.88
N GLY A 8 -2.55 21.69 5.04
CA GLY A 8 -3.94 22.12 5.21
C GLY A 8 -4.51 21.73 6.59
N PRO A 9 -5.68 22.28 6.97
CA PRO A 9 -6.27 22.06 8.29
C PRO A 9 -6.37 20.58 8.69
N ALA A 10 -6.70 19.71 7.73
CA ALA A 10 -6.78 18.27 7.96
C ALA A 10 -5.42 17.65 8.36
N GLU A 11 -4.34 18.02 7.68
CA GLU A 11 -2.99 17.49 7.94
C GLU A 11 -2.50 17.91 9.34
N GLN A 12 -2.87 19.11 9.80
CA GLN A 12 -2.55 19.60 11.16
C GLN A 12 -3.33 18.84 12.24
N THR A 13 -4.61 18.54 12.00
CA THR A 13 -5.42 17.73 12.92
C THR A 13 -4.86 16.32 13.03
N PHE A 14 -4.50 15.68 11.92
CA PHE A 14 -3.84 14.37 11.94
C PHE A 14 -2.53 14.41 12.74
N ALA A 15 -1.66 15.37 12.50
CA ALA A 15 -0.42 15.52 13.26
C ALA A 15 -0.68 15.63 14.77
N THR A 16 -1.74 16.32 15.17
CA THR A 16 -2.13 16.45 16.59
C THR A 16 -2.66 15.14 17.18
N LEU A 17 -3.41 14.35 16.40
CA LEU A 17 -4.09 13.14 16.90
C LEU A 17 -3.20 11.90 16.94
N ILE A 18 -2.35 11.69 15.92
CA ILE A 18 -1.51 10.50 15.77
C ILE A 18 -0.02 10.79 15.94
N GLY A 19 0.39 12.06 16.12
CA GLY A 19 1.79 12.43 16.29
C GLY A 19 2.65 12.29 15.03
N LEU A 20 2.03 12.18 13.85
CA LEU A 20 2.70 11.98 12.57
C LEU A 20 2.47 13.17 11.62
N GLU A 21 3.54 13.71 11.05
CA GLU A 21 3.47 14.79 10.07
C GLU A 21 3.38 14.25 8.62
N LEU A 22 2.33 14.64 7.92
CA LEU A 22 2.18 14.33 6.50
C LEU A 22 2.92 15.38 5.65
N ARG A 23 3.85 14.93 4.82
CA ARG A 23 4.54 15.78 3.84
C ARG A 23 3.65 15.92 2.59
N PRO A 24 3.19 17.13 2.21
CA PRO A 24 2.23 17.29 1.11
C PRO A 24 2.71 16.73 -0.24
N ARG A 25 4.02 16.73 -0.47
CA ARG A 25 4.63 16.12 -1.65
C ARG A 25 4.43 14.60 -1.65
N ARG A 26 4.81 13.93 -0.55
CA ARG A 26 4.70 12.48 -0.39
C ARG A 26 3.26 11.99 -0.47
N LEU A 27 2.30 12.76 0.05
CA LEU A 27 0.88 12.44 -0.08
C LEU A 27 0.44 12.38 -1.55
N ARG A 28 0.84 13.37 -2.36
CA ARG A 28 0.54 13.38 -3.80
C ARG A 28 1.23 12.24 -4.54
N ASP A 29 2.48 11.94 -4.20
CA ASP A 29 3.23 10.83 -4.80
C ASP A 29 2.52 9.50 -4.51
N ALA A 30 2.06 9.29 -3.26
CA ALA A 30 1.26 8.12 -2.89
C ALA A 30 -0.07 8.05 -3.64
N SER A 31 -0.81 9.16 -3.74
CA SER A 31 -2.06 9.20 -4.53
C SER A 31 -1.83 8.81 -5.99
N ARG A 32 -0.72 9.25 -6.60
CA ARG A 32 -0.37 8.91 -7.98
C ARG A 32 -0.07 7.41 -8.12
N LEU A 33 0.71 6.83 -7.21
CA LEU A 33 1.03 5.40 -7.22
C LEU A 33 -0.25 4.57 -7.16
N TRP A 34 -1.15 4.87 -6.21
CA TRP A 34 -2.40 4.12 -6.06
C TRP A 34 -3.36 4.27 -7.24
N ALA A 35 -3.36 5.43 -7.92
CA ALA A 35 -4.11 5.63 -9.15
C ALA A 35 -3.53 4.79 -10.30
N SER A 36 -2.21 4.84 -10.53
CA SER A 36 -1.54 4.03 -11.55
C SER A 36 -1.73 2.51 -11.32
N LEU A 37 -1.70 2.07 -10.05
CA LEU A 37 -1.95 0.69 -9.69
C LEU A 37 -3.39 0.27 -10.01
N ALA A 38 -4.38 1.12 -9.71
CA ALA A 38 -5.77 0.87 -10.07
C ALA A 38 -5.97 0.82 -11.58
N ASP A 39 -5.30 1.69 -12.35
CA ASP A 39 -5.38 1.70 -13.81
C ASP A 39 -4.76 0.42 -14.41
N ALA A 40 -3.65 -0.06 -13.86
CA ALA A 40 -2.92 -1.22 -14.37
C ALA A 40 -3.54 -2.57 -13.96
N ARG A 41 -4.09 -2.68 -12.75
CA ARG A 41 -4.52 -3.96 -12.14
C ARG A 41 -5.99 -3.99 -11.70
N GLY A 42 -6.72 -2.89 -11.89
CA GLY A 42 -8.08 -2.74 -11.38
C GLY A 42 -8.13 -2.50 -9.87
N VAL A 43 -9.35 -2.26 -9.37
CA VAL A 43 -9.60 -2.00 -7.94
C VAL A 43 -9.29 -3.24 -7.09
N ASP A 44 -9.68 -4.43 -7.55
CA ASP A 44 -9.44 -5.67 -6.81
C ASP A 44 -7.94 -5.98 -6.67
N GLY A 45 -7.15 -5.76 -7.73
CA GLY A 45 -5.70 -5.95 -7.69
C GLY A 45 -4.99 -4.94 -6.77
N ARG A 46 -5.50 -3.70 -6.72
CA ARG A 46 -5.03 -2.67 -5.80
C ARG A 46 -5.33 -3.04 -4.34
N ASP A 47 -6.57 -3.45 -4.08
CA ASP A 47 -7.05 -3.70 -2.73
C ASP A 47 -6.54 -5.03 -2.17
N GLY A 48 -6.25 -6.01 -3.05
CA GLY A 48 -5.59 -7.27 -2.68
C GLY A 48 -4.22 -7.10 -2.01
N LEU A 49 -3.54 -5.97 -2.21
CA LEU A 49 -2.28 -5.67 -1.52
C LEU A 49 -2.42 -5.58 0.01
N TRP A 50 -3.62 -5.27 0.50
CA TRP A 50 -3.88 -5.20 1.93
C TRP A 50 -3.98 -6.57 2.61
N ALA A 51 -3.94 -7.67 1.84
CA ALA A 51 -3.91 -9.01 2.39
C ALA A 51 -2.66 -9.26 3.26
N HIS A 52 -1.53 -8.62 2.96
CA HIS A 52 -0.33 -8.71 3.78
C HIS A 52 0.44 -7.37 3.82
N PRO A 53 0.87 -6.89 5.01
CA PRO A 53 1.54 -5.59 5.13
C PRO A 53 2.83 -5.48 4.30
N ASP A 54 3.57 -6.58 4.10
CA ASP A 54 4.80 -6.59 3.30
C ASP A 54 4.57 -6.38 1.80
N MET A 55 3.32 -6.51 1.34
CA MET A 55 2.96 -6.27 -0.06
C MET A 55 2.74 -4.80 -0.38
N LEU A 56 2.59 -3.94 0.66
CA LEU A 56 2.31 -2.53 0.49
C LEU A 56 3.52 -1.76 -0.06
N PRO A 57 3.28 -0.69 -0.83
CA PRO A 57 4.34 0.19 -1.30
C PRO A 57 5.01 0.91 -0.12
N THR A 58 6.32 1.02 -0.21
CA THR A 58 7.20 1.73 0.72
C THR A 58 7.46 3.16 0.25
N ALA A 59 8.22 3.92 1.05
CA ALA A 59 8.64 5.26 0.65
C ALA A 59 9.54 5.29 -0.60
N GLN A 60 10.26 4.21 -0.90
CA GLN A 60 11.11 4.11 -2.10
C GLN A 60 10.27 3.92 -3.36
N ASP A 61 9.17 3.17 -3.26
CA ASP A 61 8.22 2.97 -4.36
C ASP A 61 7.52 4.28 -4.76
N LEU A 62 7.44 5.26 -3.86
CA LEU A 62 6.96 6.61 -4.19
C LEU A 62 7.93 7.38 -5.10
N ASP A 63 9.22 7.03 -5.08
CA ASP A 63 10.23 7.64 -5.95
C ASP A 63 10.26 6.96 -7.34
N ASP A 64 9.77 5.72 -7.47
CA ASP A 64 9.55 4.99 -8.74
C ASP A 64 8.19 4.24 -8.77
N PRO A 65 7.08 4.95 -9.01
CA PRO A 65 5.75 4.33 -9.00
C PRO A 65 5.54 3.29 -10.10
N ASP A 66 6.09 3.53 -11.30
CA ASP A 66 5.91 2.64 -12.44
C ASP A 66 6.65 1.30 -12.20
N GLY A 67 7.84 1.36 -11.58
CA GLY A 67 8.58 0.18 -11.14
C GLY A 67 7.78 -0.70 -10.18
N PHE A 68 7.11 -0.09 -9.19
CA PHE A 68 6.25 -0.85 -8.27
C PHE A 68 5.04 -1.47 -8.97
N VAL A 69 4.37 -0.71 -9.84
CA VAL A 69 3.15 -1.16 -10.54
C VAL A 69 3.42 -2.35 -11.46
N HIS A 70 4.62 -2.45 -12.03
CA HIS A 70 5.00 -3.53 -12.94
C HIS A 70 5.83 -4.65 -12.29
N ARG A 71 6.16 -4.56 -11.01
CA ARG A 71 6.89 -5.63 -10.32
C ARG A 71 6.06 -6.92 -10.30
N GLU A 72 6.70 -8.06 -10.56
CA GLU A 72 6.11 -9.36 -10.26
C GLU A 72 5.86 -9.45 -8.76
N GLN A 73 4.61 -9.72 -8.39
CA GLN A 73 4.20 -9.72 -7.00
C GLN A 73 4.05 -11.15 -6.53
N LEU A 74 4.82 -11.51 -5.51
CA LEU A 74 4.66 -12.80 -4.83
C LEU A 74 3.30 -12.79 -4.12
N ASP A 75 2.49 -13.81 -4.39
CA ASP A 75 1.20 -14.01 -3.72
C ASP A 75 1.43 -14.70 -2.37
N PHE A 76 1.60 -13.88 -1.33
CA PHE A 76 1.74 -14.37 0.05
C PHE A 76 0.43 -14.91 0.62
N SER A 77 -0.72 -14.61 0.01
CA SER A 77 -2.02 -15.09 0.49
C SER A 77 -2.20 -16.59 0.20
N GLU A 78 -1.75 -17.06 -0.96
CA GLU A 78 -1.70 -18.50 -1.23
C GLU A 78 -0.74 -19.25 -0.30
N LEU A 79 0.43 -18.65 0.01
CA LEU A 79 1.38 -19.26 0.94
C LEU A 79 0.81 -19.39 2.36
N ASP A 80 0.14 -18.36 2.87
CA ASP A 80 -0.51 -18.41 4.18
C ASP A 80 -1.64 -19.46 4.22
N LYS A 81 -2.42 -19.56 3.13
CA LYS A 81 -3.45 -20.58 2.97
C LYS A 81 -2.85 -22.00 2.98
N MET A 82 -1.78 -22.24 2.22
CA MET A 82 -1.10 -23.55 2.19
C MET A 82 -0.53 -23.93 3.55
N LEU A 83 0.06 -22.97 4.27
CA LEU A 83 0.61 -23.20 5.61
C LEU A 83 -0.50 -23.51 6.62
N GLY A 84 -1.62 -22.78 6.55
CA GLY A 84 -2.81 -23.04 7.36
C GLY A 84 -3.42 -24.41 7.10
N GLU A 85 -3.53 -24.82 5.83
CA GLU A 85 -4.01 -26.15 5.43
C GLU A 85 -3.10 -27.26 5.98
N ALA A 86 -1.78 -27.11 5.82
CA ALA A 86 -0.79 -28.06 6.36
C ALA A 86 -0.84 -28.16 7.89
N ALA A 87 -0.98 -27.03 8.60
CA ALA A 87 -1.10 -26.99 10.05
C ALA A 87 -2.42 -27.60 10.55
N SER A 88 -3.48 -27.53 9.75
CA SER A 88 -4.79 -28.12 10.07
C SER A 88 -4.86 -29.64 9.86
N GLY A 89 -3.79 -30.28 9.35
CA GLY A 89 -3.73 -31.72 9.11
C GLY A 89 -4.59 -32.21 7.94
N LYS A 90 -5.19 -31.28 7.18
CA LYS A 90 -5.99 -31.58 5.98
C LYS A 90 -5.03 -31.57 4.78
N GLY A 91 -4.26 -32.64 4.64
CA GLY A 91 -3.41 -32.83 3.45
C GLY A 91 -4.28 -32.90 2.19
N PRO A 92 -3.74 -32.52 1.01
CA PRO A 92 -4.46 -32.71 -0.25
C PRO A 92 -4.76 -34.20 -0.39
N ASP A 93 -6.04 -34.54 -0.55
CA ASP A 93 -6.45 -35.90 -0.94
C ASP A 93 -5.78 -36.19 -2.30
N LEU A 94 -4.79 -37.08 -2.28
CA LEU A 94 -4.12 -37.63 -3.46
C LEU A 94 -5.01 -38.65 -4.15
#